data_AF-A0A9E3VE93-F1
#
_entry.id   AF-A0A9E3VE93-F1
#
_cell.length_a   1.000
_cell.length_b   1.000
_cell.length_c   1.000
_cell.angle_alpha   90.00
_cell.angle_beta   90.00
_cell.angle_gamma   90.00
#
_symmetry.space_group_name_H-M   'P 1'
#
loop_
_entity.id
_entity.type
_entity.pdbx_description
1 polymer ?
#
loop_
_entity_poly.entity_id
_entity_poly.type
_entity_poly.pdbx_seq_one_letter_code
_entity_poly.pdbx_strand_id
1 'polypeptide(L)'
;MAQARGLTPLALAALLAGCGIDDASLGDDVRPTDEEMSSTAQGLVSCAPRADTGYSSGRAFSITVVTVDGKPVELDTANAFLVMRDAAARSGVSIAVVSGFRTMAEQQYLYGCYVHQNCNGGNLAARPGYSNHQSGHALDLNTGAPGVSSWLVNHGAAYGFRRTVPSEDWHYEWWGGGPGGGPCGGSVSVSAPPPPRPVARYEVLTGDFNGDGKTDLATVAPNGGGGWHDWIALELSSGSGFFSAAWPAHMPIHMHNVGAEWSYRIVTGDFNGDGKTDLAAVSPSAAGGWADWVSVELSTGSGFLSQEWRAATPTHMRNGGPGADYRVLAGDFNGDGKTDLATITRNGGGGWADWVALELSTGSGFSSTVWSAATPQHMRNGGDAWYWVFAADVNGDKKADLVTVTPNGGGGWADWYAVELSTGAGFQSTVFGSSTPRHMRNGGGLDYRVLAGDFDGDGRTDFATVSVQGGGGWADWYAVDLSRGDHFESTVWGSGTPQHMRNGGGTDYRHLVGDFNGDGKADVATITPSGGGGWAQWSTLDESTGAGFVTRARFGPTPQHMRNGGSGSDYRVLAGDFNGDGKADLASLGRNAGGGWADWLSVDLSAGGDQLSSTVWPAATPRHMRNGEL
;
A
#
# COMPACT_ATOMS: atom_id res chain seq x y z
N MET A 1 -18.66 -35.61 -59.96
CA MET A 1 -17.99 -36.75 -60.64
C MET A 1 -16.64 -36.97 -59.99
N ALA A 2 -16.21 -38.23 -59.91
CA ALA A 2 -15.07 -38.81 -59.20
C ALA A 2 -15.33 -39.23 -57.73
N GLN A 3 -15.74 -40.51 -57.62
CA GLN A 3 -15.68 -41.41 -56.46
C GLN A 3 -14.20 -41.73 -56.14
N ALA A 4 -13.77 -42.09 -54.93
CA ALA A 4 -13.88 -43.40 -54.25
C ALA A 4 -12.75 -43.42 -53.17
N ARG A 5 -12.70 -44.13 -52.04
CA ARG A 5 -13.49 -45.16 -51.31
C ARG A 5 -12.80 -45.31 -49.92
N GLY A 6 -13.54 -45.39 -48.81
CA GLY A 6 -13.70 -46.63 -48.00
C GLY A 6 -12.90 -46.55 -46.69
N LEU A 7 -13.29 -47.03 -45.50
CA LEU A 7 -14.34 -47.93 -45.02
C LEU A 7 -14.53 -47.67 -43.50
N THR A 8 -15.77 -47.73 -43.01
CA THR A 8 -16.18 -47.87 -41.58
C THR A 8 -16.50 -49.34 -41.26
N PRO A 9 -16.60 -49.79 -39.99
CA PRO A 9 -17.90 -49.71 -39.28
C PRO A 9 -17.87 -49.50 -37.74
N LEU A 10 -19.01 -49.05 -37.23
CA LEU A 10 -19.51 -49.04 -35.85
C LEU A 10 -19.95 -50.45 -35.37
N ALA A 11 -19.91 -50.67 -34.04
CA ALA A 11 -20.91 -51.34 -33.16
C ALA A 11 -20.37 -51.24 -31.71
N LEU A 12 -20.99 -50.68 -30.66
CA LEU A 12 -22.34 -50.62 -30.06
C LEU A 12 -22.85 -51.90 -29.36
N ALA A 13 -23.21 -51.70 -28.07
CA ALA A 13 -24.10 -52.46 -27.18
C ALA A 13 -23.40 -53.56 -26.31
N ALA A 14 -23.74 -53.83 -25.03
CA ALA A 14 -24.94 -53.57 -24.23
C ALA A 14 -24.76 -54.02 -22.75
N LEU A 15 -25.54 -53.38 -21.83
CA LEU A 15 -26.29 -53.90 -20.65
C LEU A 15 -25.57 -54.71 -19.52
N LEU A 16 -26.00 -54.76 -18.24
CA LEU A 16 -26.82 -54.00 -17.27
C LEU A 16 -26.79 -54.83 -15.94
N ALA A 17 -27.08 -54.17 -14.79
CA ALA A 17 -27.38 -54.71 -13.44
C ALA A 17 -26.20 -55.20 -12.57
N GLY A 18 -26.10 -54.91 -11.27
CA GLY A 18 -26.94 -54.18 -10.32
C GLY A 18 -26.59 -54.59 -8.86
N CYS A 19 -26.95 -53.73 -7.90
CA CYS A 19 -26.92 -53.83 -6.42
C CYS A 19 -25.66 -53.35 -5.68
N GLY A 20 -25.88 -52.49 -4.68
CA GLY A 20 -24.85 -51.80 -3.88
C GLY A 20 -24.82 -52.15 -2.39
N ILE A 21 -24.25 -51.20 -1.62
CA ILE A 21 -24.01 -51.05 -0.16
C ILE A 21 -23.00 -52.06 0.45
N ASP A 22 -22.01 -51.73 1.29
CA ASP A 22 -21.75 -50.63 2.25
C ASP A 22 -20.23 -50.48 2.57
N ASP A 23 -19.84 -49.26 2.96
CA ASP A 23 -18.91 -48.79 4.02
C ASP A 23 -17.42 -49.22 4.20
N ALA A 24 -16.61 -48.18 4.48
CA ALA A 24 -15.32 -48.09 5.18
C ALA A 24 -14.10 -48.96 4.81
N SER A 25 -13.01 -48.32 4.34
CA SER A 25 -11.76 -48.21 5.12
C SER A 25 -10.68 -47.37 4.41
N LEU A 26 -10.00 -46.60 5.25
CA LEU A 26 -8.87 -45.72 5.00
C LEU A 26 -7.64 -46.47 4.48
N GLY A 27 -6.86 -45.84 3.60
CA GLY A 27 -5.57 -46.34 3.13
C GLY A 27 -4.65 -45.18 2.70
N ASP A 28 -3.79 -44.80 3.65
CA ASP A 28 -2.42 -44.30 3.51
C ASP A 28 -2.11 -43.16 2.53
N ASP A 29 -2.01 -41.95 3.09
CA ASP A 29 -1.10 -40.92 2.57
C ASP A 29 0.00 -40.68 3.61
N VAL A 30 1.20 -41.12 3.26
CA VAL A 30 2.40 -41.10 4.10
C VAL A 30 2.84 -39.64 4.27
N ARG A 31 2.67 -39.09 5.47
CA ARG A 31 3.26 -37.80 5.84
C ARG A 31 4.74 -37.99 6.21
N PRO A 32 5.66 -37.13 5.75
CA PRO A 32 7.03 -37.12 6.23
C PRO A 32 7.04 -36.79 7.73
N THR A 33 7.89 -37.47 8.49
CA THR A 33 8.04 -37.28 9.93
C THR A 33 8.67 -35.92 10.26
N ASP A 34 8.13 -35.26 11.29
CA ASP A 34 8.41 -33.89 11.74
C ASP A 34 9.88 -33.56 12.11
N GLU A 35 10.82 -34.50 12.04
CA GLU A 35 12.23 -34.27 12.37
C GLU A 35 13.09 -33.73 11.21
N GLU A 36 12.66 -33.85 9.94
CA GLU A 36 13.43 -33.34 8.78
C GLU A 36 13.07 -31.91 8.34
N MET A 37 12.02 -31.28 8.89
CA MET A 37 11.62 -29.89 8.53
C MET A 37 12.18 -28.78 9.44
N SER A 38 13.04 -29.09 10.42
CA SER A 38 13.29 -28.18 11.55
C SER A 38 14.53 -27.28 11.46
N SER A 39 15.06 -26.94 10.28
CA SER A 39 16.15 -25.91 10.22
C SER A 39 16.11 -24.94 9.04
N THR A 40 15.33 -25.22 7.99
CA THR A 40 15.21 -24.36 6.80
C THR A 40 14.03 -23.38 6.84
N ALA A 41 13.10 -23.52 7.79
CA ALA A 41 11.90 -22.68 7.88
C ALA A 41 11.98 -21.52 8.90
N GLN A 42 12.97 -21.53 9.80
CA GLN A 42 13.18 -20.45 10.77
C GLN A 42 13.64 -19.18 10.04
N GLY A 43 12.87 -18.10 10.15
CA GLY A 43 13.09 -16.83 9.44
C GLY A 43 12.23 -16.62 8.19
N LEU A 44 11.44 -17.60 7.75
CA LEU A 44 10.51 -17.42 6.62
C LEU A 44 9.31 -16.57 7.03
N VAL A 45 9.21 -15.36 6.47
CA VAL A 45 8.00 -14.53 6.53
C VAL A 45 7.38 -14.49 5.15
N SER A 46 6.08 -14.77 5.06
CA SER A 46 5.28 -14.53 3.86
C SER A 46 4.02 -13.80 4.27
N CYS A 47 3.90 -12.56 3.79
CA CYS A 47 2.77 -11.69 4.08
C CYS A 47 1.55 -11.95 3.20
N ALA A 48 1.54 -13.04 2.43
CA ALA A 48 0.37 -13.46 1.65
C ALA A 48 -0.81 -13.74 2.59
N PRO A 49 -1.87 -12.90 2.57
CA PRO A 49 -2.99 -13.05 3.47
C PRO A 49 -3.83 -14.26 3.07
N ARG A 50 -4.25 -15.02 4.07
CA ARG A 50 -5.18 -16.14 3.91
C ARG A 50 -6.36 -15.93 4.85
N ALA A 51 -7.56 -15.81 4.31
CA ALA A 51 -8.78 -15.85 5.11
C ALA A 51 -8.94 -17.24 5.74
N ASP A 52 -9.27 -17.27 7.02
CA ASP A 52 -9.55 -18.48 7.80
C ASP A 52 -10.70 -18.20 8.78
N THR A 53 -11.07 -19.21 9.57
CA THR A 53 -12.10 -19.08 10.61
C THR A 53 -11.48 -19.18 12.01
N GLY A 54 -11.44 -18.05 12.70
CA GLY A 54 -11.07 -17.96 14.10
C GLY A 54 -12.22 -18.31 15.04
N TYR A 55 -11.90 -18.62 16.29
CA TYR A 55 -12.87 -18.91 17.34
C TYR A 55 -12.50 -18.24 18.66
N SER A 56 -13.46 -17.59 19.28
CA SER A 56 -13.34 -17.04 20.63
C SER A 56 -14.59 -17.37 21.44
N SER A 57 -14.42 -17.96 22.62
CA SER A 57 -15.51 -18.37 23.51
C SER A 57 -16.60 -19.22 22.81
N GLY A 58 -16.18 -20.10 21.89
CA GLY A 58 -17.06 -20.98 21.11
C GLY A 58 -17.75 -20.31 19.90
N ARG A 59 -17.54 -19.02 19.66
CA ARG A 59 -18.10 -18.29 18.52
C ARG A 59 -17.09 -18.15 17.39
N ALA A 60 -17.50 -18.50 16.17
CA ALA A 60 -16.71 -18.32 14.97
C ALA A 60 -16.67 -16.86 14.53
N PHE A 61 -15.53 -16.43 13.97
CA PHE A 61 -15.35 -15.13 13.31
C PHE A 61 -14.36 -15.26 12.15
N SER A 62 -14.42 -14.35 11.19
CA SER A 62 -13.44 -14.31 10.09
C SER A 62 -12.11 -13.78 10.59
N ILE A 63 -11.01 -14.44 10.22
CA ILE A 63 -9.66 -14.04 10.59
C ILE A 63 -8.76 -14.07 9.36
N THR A 64 -7.82 -13.15 9.25
CA THR A 64 -6.79 -13.16 8.21
C THR A 64 -5.48 -13.60 8.83
N VAL A 65 -4.84 -14.61 8.24
CA VAL A 65 -3.55 -15.13 8.69
C VAL A 65 -2.50 -14.99 7.61
N VAL A 66 -1.26 -14.74 8.03
CA VAL A 66 -0.04 -14.75 7.21
C VAL A 66 0.89 -15.85 7.71
N THR A 67 2.02 -16.07 7.05
CA THR A 67 2.99 -17.09 7.48
C THR A 67 4.21 -16.46 8.13
N VAL A 68 4.53 -16.86 9.37
CA VAL A 68 5.73 -16.47 10.11
C VAL A 68 6.43 -17.71 10.65
N ASP A 69 7.71 -17.88 10.32
CA ASP A 69 8.52 -19.05 10.66
C ASP A 69 7.86 -20.38 10.24
N GLY A 70 7.15 -20.34 9.10
CA GLY A 70 6.39 -21.47 8.57
C GLY A 70 5.09 -21.78 9.33
N LYS A 71 4.65 -20.89 10.24
CA LYS A 71 3.42 -21.04 11.03
C LYS A 71 2.38 -20.02 10.58
N PRO A 72 1.09 -20.38 10.49
CA PRO A 72 0.04 -19.39 10.30
C PRO A 72 -0.04 -18.50 11.54
N VAL A 73 -0.08 -17.19 11.37
CA VAL A 73 -0.21 -16.19 12.44
C VAL A 73 -1.23 -15.15 12.01
N GLU A 74 -2.10 -14.71 12.90
CA GLU A 74 -3.05 -13.62 12.61
C GLU A 74 -2.30 -12.36 12.19
N LEU A 75 -2.82 -11.64 11.20
CA LEU A 75 -2.14 -10.55 10.51
C LEU A 75 -1.58 -9.47 11.45
N ASP A 76 -2.39 -8.92 12.34
CA ASP A 76 -1.95 -7.86 13.26
C ASP A 76 -0.95 -8.39 14.30
N THR A 77 -1.20 -9.60 14.81
CA THR A 77 -0.31 -10.32 15.72
C THR A 77 1.04 -10.60 15.06
N ALA A 78 1.05 -10.95 13.76
CA ALA A 78 2.26 -11.14 12.98
C ALA A 78 3.03 -9.82 12.85
N ASN A 79 2.34 -8.72 12.51
CA ASN A 79 2.97 -7.41 12.41
C ASN A 79 3.63 -6.98 13.71
N ALA A 80 2.91 -7.06 14.82
CA ALA A 80 3.45 -6.73 16.14
C ALA A 80 4.62 -7.67 16.52
N PHE A 81 4.50 -8.96 16.21
CA PHE A 81 5.57 -9.92 16.49
C PHE A 81 6.85 -9.61 15.71
N LEU A 82 6.73 -9.22 14.44
CA LEU A 82 7.87 -8.92 13.57
C LEU A 82 8.62 -7.68 14.06
N VAL A 83 7.91 -6.62 14.46
CA VAL A 83 8.51 -5.43 15.09
C VAL A 83 9.22 -5.79 16.40
N MET A 84 8.59 -6.64 17.23
CA MET A 84 9.20 -7.13 18.48
C MET A 84 10.45 -7.97 18.21
N ARG A 85 10.40 -8.84 17.19
CA ARG A 85 11.50 -9.74 16.80
C ARG A 85 12.72 -8.94 16.33
N ASP A 86 12.51 -7.89 15.56
CA ASP A 86 13.60 -7.03 15.07
C ASP A 86 14.24 -6.24 16.22
N ALA A 87 13.44 -5.78 17.19
CA ALA A 87 13.96 -5.15 18.40
C ALA A 87 14.79 -6.12 19.26
N ALA A 88 14.36 -7.38 19.36
CA ALA A 88 15.12 -8.42 20.04
C ALA A 88 16.43 -8.73 19.30
N ALA A 89 16.39 -8.78 17.96
CA ALA A 89 17.57 -9.01 17.13
C ALA A 89 18.63 -7.91 17.31
N ARG A 90 18.21 -6.64 17.44
CA ARG A 90 19.09 -5.50 17.79
C ARG A 90 19.75 -5.67 19.17
N SER A 91 19.15 -6.46 20.06
CA SER A 91 19.70 -6.82 21.37
C SER A 91 20.50 -8.14 21.34
N GLY A 92 20.75 -8.72 20.16
CA GLY A 92 21.42 -10.00 19.98
C GLY A 92 20.58 -11.22 20.35
N VAL A 93 19.25 -11.08 20.44
CA VAL A 93 18.31 -12.13 20.84
C VAL A 93 17.47 -12.55 19.63
N SER A 94 17.48 -13.84 19.28
CA SER A 94 16.71 -14.38 18.15
C SER A 94 15.41 -15.04 18.62
N ILE A 95 14.28 -14.38 18.38
CA ILE A 95 12.94 -14.85 18.72
C ILE A 95 12.28 -15.44 17.48
N ALA A 96 11.64 -16.60 17.62
CA ALA A 96 10.95 -17.30 16.53
C ALA A 96 9.61 -17.87 17.00
N VAL A 97 8.65 -17.93 16.08
CA VAL A 97 7.35 -18.58 16.29
C VAL A 97 7.51 -20.10 16.17
N VAL A 98 7.15 -20.81 17.24
CA VAL A 98 7.11 -22.27 17.30
C VAL A 98 5.71 -22.78 16.95
N SER A 99 4.68 -22.06 17.39
CA SER A 99 3.27 -22.34 17.12
C SER A 99 2.48 -21.03 17.03
N GLY A 100 1.58 -20.92 16.06
CA GLY A 100 0.76 -19.73 15.83
C GLY A 100 -0.74 -20.03 15.87
N PHE A 101 -1.50 -19.45 14.95
CA PHE A 101 -2.92 -19.68 14.78
C PHE A 101 -3.23 -21.19 14.59
N ARG A 102 -4.32 -21.65 15.22
CA ARG A 102 -4.82 -23.03 15.08
C ARG A 102 -6.21 -23.02 14.47
N THR A 103 -6.43 -23.86 13.45
CA THR A 103 -7.75 -24.12 12.87
C THR A 103 -8.63 -24.95 13.82
N MET A 104 -9.94 -25.02 13.52
CA MET A 104 -10.86 -25.90 14.25
C MET A 104 -10.43 -27.38 14.19
N ALA A 105 -10.01 -27.86 13.02
CA ALA A 105 -9.61 -29.25 12.82
C ALA A 105 -8.37 -29.61 13.64
N GLU A 106 -7.37 -28.74 13.67
CA GLU A 106 -6.16 -28.93 14.48
C GLU A 106 -6.49 -28.93 15.97
N GLN A 107 -7.36 -28.04 16.42
CA GLN A 107 -7.76 -28.03 17.83
C GLN A 107 -8.58 -29.27 18.22
N GLN A 108 -9.45 -29.77 17.34
CA GLN A 108 -10.17 -31.03 17.54
C GLN A 108 -9.22 -32.21 17.69
N TYR A 109 -8.18 -32.26 16.84
CA TYR A 109 -7.14 -33.28 16.94
C TYR A 109 -6.41 -33.22 18.30
N LEU A 110 -5.91 -32.05 18.68
CA LEU A 110 -5.18 -31.88 19.95
C LEU A 110 -6.05 -32.17 21.18
N TYR A 111 -7.32 -31.75 21.15
CA TYR A 111 -8.27 -32.07 22.23
C TYR A 111 -8.57 -33.57 22.31
N GLY A 112 -8.68 -34.25 21.15
CA GLY A 112 -8.79 -35.71 21.09
C GLY A 112 -7.58 -36.40 21.73
N CYS A 113 -6.36 -35.95 21.38
CA CYS A 113 -5.12 -36.45 21.99
C CYS A 113 -5.11 -36.30 23.51
N TYR A 114 -5.56 -35.16 24.03
CA TYR A 114 -5.66 -34.89 25.46
C TYR A 114 -6.66 -35.82 26.16
N VAL A 115 -7.88 -35.94 25.62
CA VAL A 115 -8.96 -36.74 26.22
C VAL A 115 -8.61 -38.23 26.23
N HIS A 116 -7.99 -38.72 25.16
CA HIS A 116 -7.70 -40.14 24.98
C HIS A 116 -6.28 -40.53 25.40
N GLN A 117 -5.43 -39.55 25.74
CA GLN A 117 -4.04 -39.74 26.16
C GLN A 117 -3.23 -40.62 25.18
N ASN A 118 -3.51 -40.51 23.88
CA ASN A 118 -3.01 -41.41 22.84
C ASN A 118 -2.08 -40.75 21.80
N CYS A 119 -1.89 -39.43 21.87
CA CYS A 119 -0.96 -38.66 21.04
C CYS A 119 -0.55 -37.37 21.75
N ASN A 120 0.41 -36.64 21.17
CA ASN A 120 0.92 -35.36 21.69
C ASN A 120 1.30 -35.39 23.19
N GLY A 121 1.85 -36.51 23.67
CA GLY A 121 2.25 -36.71 25.07
C GLY A 121 1.12 -36.62 26.11
N GLY A 122 -0.16 -36.59 25.69
CA GLY A 122 -1.29 -36.35 26.58
C GLY A 122 -1.38 -34.91 27.11
N ASN A 123 -0.69 -33.97 26.46
CA ASN A 123 -0.64 -32.56 26.86
C ASN A 123 -2.04 -31.94 26.92
N LEU A 124 -2.26 -31.06 27.90
CA LEU A 124 -3.52 -30.37 28.10
C LEU A 124 -3.88 -29.55 26.85
N ALA A 125 -5.10 -29.74 26.35
CA ALA A 125 -5.62 -28.97 25.22
C ALA A 125 -7.01 -28.42 25.57
N ALA A 126 -7.24 -27.14 25.22
CA ALA A 126 -8.56 -26.53 25.36
C ALA A 126 -9.59 -27.22 24.44
N ARG A 127 -10.87 -27.13 24.81
CA ARG A 127 -11.96 -27.60 23.96
C ARG A 127 -11.94 -26.87 22.62
N PRO A 128 -12.31 -27.54 21.50
CA PRO A 128 -12.42 -26.88 20.21
C PRO A 128 -13.38 -25.68 20.27
N GLY A 129 -12.92 -24.54 19.79
CA GLY A 129 -13.61 -23.24 19.86
C GLY A 129 -13.22 -22.36 21.06
N TYR A 130 -12.38 -22.85 21.97
CA TYR A 130 -12.01 -22.16 23.22
C TYR A 130 -10.49 -22.02 23.43
N SER A 131 -9.69 -22.37 22.43
CA SER A 131 -8.23 -22.24 22.51
C SER A 131 -7.78 -20.83 22.15
N ASN A 132 -6.84 -20.26 22.90
CA ASN A 132 -6.32 -18.91 22.64
C ASN A 132 -5.63 -18.83 21.26
N HIS A 133 -5.05 -19.91 20.75
CA HIS A 133 -4.51 -19.96 19.39
C HIS A 133 -5.58 -19.92 18.30
N GLN A 134 -6.81 -20.34 18.59
CA GLN A 134 -7.92 -20.18 17.65
C GLN A 134 -8.42 -18.74 17.58
N SER A 135 -8.09 -17.90 18.56
CA SER A 135 -8.41 -16.46 18.52
C SER A 135 -7.44 -15.64 17.67
N GLY A 136 -6.30 -16.21 17.26
CA GLY A 136 -5.26 -15.50 16.52
C GLY A 136 -4.23 -14.76 17.38
N HIS A 137 -4.59 -14.40 18.61
CA HIS A 137 -3.72 -13.63 19.50
C HIS A 137 -2.50 -14.40 20.04
N ALA A 138 -2.57 -15.73 20.11
CA ALA A 138 -1.58 -16.53 20.83
C ALA A 138 -0.45 -17.07 19.93
N LEU A 139 0.77 -16.94 20.44
CA LEU A 139 2.01 -17.50 19.89
C LEU A 139 2.74 -18.32 20.95
N ASP A 140 3.19 -19.51 20.57
CA ASP A 140 4.23 -20.20 21.33
C ASP A 140 5.59 -19.81 20.72
N LEU A 141 6.48 -19.27 21.55
CA LEU A 141 7.78 -18.73 21.12
C LEU A 141 8.92 -19.63 21.61
N ASN A 142 10.08 -19.52 20.95
CA ASN A 142 11.28 -20.31 21.23
C ASN A 142 12.01 -19.91 22.54
N THR A 143 11.31 -19.80 23.66
CA THR A 143 11.84 -19.25 24.93
C THR A 143 12.95 -20.06 25.59
N GLY A 144 13.13 -21.31 25.17
CA GLY A 144 14.29 -22.13 25.53
C GLY A 144 15.61 -21.69 24.88
N ALA A 145 15.57 -20.82 23.86
CA ALA A 145 16.76 -20.27 23.24
C ALA A 145 17.44 -19.20 24.14
N PRO A 146 18.78 -19.06 24.10
CA PRO A 146 19.50 -18.13 24.97
C PRO A 146 18.97 -16.70 24.88
N GLY A 147 18.63 -16.10 26.03
CA GLY A 147 18.22 -14.71 26.13
C GLY A 147 16.76 -14.41 25.78
N VAL A 148 16.05 -15.30 25.07
CA VAL A 148 14.68 -15.05 24.60
C VAL A 148 13.70 -14.84 25.77
N SER A 149 13.66 -15.77 26.73
CA SER A 149 12.74 -15.67 27.89
C SER A 149 12.97 -14.39 28.70
N SER A 150 14.22 -14.06 29.02
CA SER A 150 14.55 -12.84 29.77
C SER A 150 14.22 -11.56 28.99
N TRP A 151 14.44 -11.55 27.68
CA TRP A 151 14.12 -10.41 26.84
C TRP A 151 12.60 -10.18 26.76
N LEU A 152 11.82 -11.24 26.50
CA LEU A 152 10.36 -11.16 26.43
C LEU A 152 9.72 -10.67 27.73
N VAL A 153 10.22 -11.13 28.88
CA VAL A 153 9.73 -10.66 30.20
C VAL A 153 9.97 -9.16 30.39
N ASN A 154 11.11 -8.65 29.94
CA ASN A 154 11.49 -7.24 30.13
C ASN A 154 10.91 -6.30 29.07
N HIS A 155 10.64 -6.80 27.86
CA HIS A 155 10.33 -5.97 26.70
C HIS A 155 9.00 -6.30 26.00
N GLY A 156 8.51 -7.54 26.09
CA GLY A 156 7.34 -7.99 25.31
C GLY A 156 6.09 -7.15 25.52
N ALA A 157 5.86 -6.67 26.74
CA ALA A 157 4.72 -5.81 27.07
C ALA A 157 4.73 -4.47 26.31
N ALA A 158 5.92 -3.94 25.97
CA ALA A 158 6.06 -2.73 25.17
C ALA A 158 5.63 -2.91 23.71
N TYR A 159 5.49 -4.17 23.26
CA TYR A 159 5.02 -4.55 21.91
C TYR A 159 3.63 -5.19 21.94
N GLY A 160 2.90 -5.03 23.06
CA GLY A 160 1.55 -5.59 23.22
C GLY A 160 1.49 -7.08 23.56
N PHE A 161 2.64 -7.76 23.71
CA PHE A 161 2.70 -9.18 24.06
C PHE A 161 2.71 -9.40 25.57
N ARG A 162 1.87 -10.33 26.03
CA ARG A 162 1.76 -10.69 27.45
C ARG A 162 1.80 -12.20 27.61
N ARG A 163 2.51 -12.66 28.63
CA ARG A 163 2.44 -14.05 29.06
C ARG A 163 1.17 -14.27 29.88
N THR A 164 0.16 -14.85 29.26
CA THR A 164 -1.20 -15.04 29.83
C THR A 164 -1.39 -16.40 30.50
N VAL A 165 -0.54 -17.38 30.18
CA VAL A 165 -0.57 -18.72 30.76
C VAL A 165 0.64 -18.91 31.68
N PRO A 166 0.51 -18.75 33.02
CA PRO A 166 1.65 -18.76 33.94
C PRO A 166 2.43 -20.09 34.02
N SER A 167 1.82 -21.19 33.58
CA SER A 167 2.47 -22.51 33.50
C SER A 167 3.28 -22.72 32.23
N GLU A 168 3.14 -21.85 31.22
CA GLU A 168 3.75 -21.99 29.89
C GLU A 168 4.65 -20.78 29.65
N ASP A 169 5.95 -20.92 29.85
CA ASP A 169 6.92 -19.83 29.68
C ASP A 169 7.19 -19.48 28.22
N TRP A 170 6.76 -20.32 27.29
CA TRP A 170 6.75 -20.07 25.85
C TRP A 170 5.50 -19.37 25.32
N HIS A 171 4.39 -19.34 26.08
CA HIS A 171 3.10 -18.89 25.58
C HIS A 171 2.87 -17.39 25.79
N TYR A 172 2.73 -16.64 24.69
CA TYR A 172 2.48 -15.20 24.69
C TYR A 172 1.27 -14.86 23.84
N GLU A 173 0.48 -13.90 24.30
CA GLU A 173 -0.67 -13.38 23.57
C GLU A 173 -0.50 -11.90 23.30
N TRP A 174 -0.83 -11.49 22.07
CA TRP A 174 -0.90 -10.09 21.68
C TRP A 174 -2.30 -9.52 21.94
N TRP A 175 -2.36 -8.40 22.67
CA TRP A 175 -3.61 -7.76 23.09
C TRP A 175 -3.72 -6.31 22.62
N GLY A 176 -2.99 -5.95 21.57
CA GLY A 176 -2.91 -4.57 21.10
C GLY A 176 -1.95 -3.70 21.92
N GLY A 177 -1.63 -2.53 21.35
CA GLY A 177 -0.62 -1.61 21.87
C GLY A 177 0.81 -2.00 21.48
N GLY A 178 1.73 -1.04 21.64
CA GLY A 178 3.11 -1.13 21.16
C GLY A 178 3.33 -0.45 19.81
N PRO A 179 4.58 -0.29 19.36
CA PRO A 179 4.88 0.33 18.07
C PRO A 179 4.26 -0.49 16.92
N GLY A 180 3.47 0.16 16.06
CA GLY A 180 2.88 -0.43 14.86
C GLY A 180 3.91 -0.66 13.74
N GLY A 181 3.45 -0.91 12.52
CA GLY A 181 4.31 -0.92 11.32
C GLY A 181 4.96 -2.25 10.94
N GLY A 182 4.42 -3.39 11.37
CA GLY A 182 4.92 -4.68 10.86
C GLY A 182 4.70 -4.86 9.34
N PRO A 183 5.54 -5.66 8.67
CA PRO A 183 5.69 -5.67 7.20
C PRO A 183 4.53 -6.34 6.44
N CYS A 184 3.61 -7.00 7.14
CA CYS A 184 2.46 -7.64 6.52
C CYS A 184 1.22 -6.75 6.48
N GLY A 185 1.26 -5.57 7.09
CA GLY A 185 0.29 -4.52 6.81
C GLY A 185 0.64 -3.91 5.48
N GLY A 186 -0.14 -4.22 4.43
CA GLY A 186 -0.08 -3.44 3.20
C GLY A 186 -0.12 -1.99 3.61
N SER A 187 0.97 -1.27 3.32
CA SER A 187 0.97 0.18 3.41
C SER A 187 -0.29 0.61 2.68
N VAL A 188 -1.22 1.25 3.39
CA VAL A 188 -2.15 2.15 2.71
C VAL A 188 -1.21 3.08 1.99
N SER A 189 -1.03 2.84 0.69
CA SER A 189 -0.24 3.71 -0.15
C SER A 189 -0.99 5.02 -0.12
N VAL A 190 -0.59 5.93 0.79
CA VAL A 190 -1.12 7.29 0.87
C VAL A 190 -0.49 8.04 -0.31
N SER A 191 -0.78 7.59 -1.53
CA SER A 191 -0.40 8.31 -2.72
C SER A 191 -1.35 9.49 -2.82
N ALA A 192 -0.84 10.66 -2.46
CA ALA A 192 -1.44 11.90 -2.93
C ALA A 192 -1.42 11.84 -4.47
N PRO A 193 -2.55 11.92 -5.19
CA PRO A 193 -2.47 12.17 -6.61
C PRO A 193 -1.73 13.51 -6.79
N PRO A 194 -0.69 13.59 -7.63
CA PRO A 194 -0.10 14.88 -7.95
C PRO A 194 -1.21 15.81 -8.47
N PRO A 195 -1.16 17.13 -8.16
CA PRO A 195 -2.08 18.07 -8.78
C PRO A 195 -2.04 17.88 -10.30
N PRO A 196 -3.17 18.05 -11.01
CA PRO A 196 -3.26 17.75 -12.43
C PRO A 196 -2.18 18.52 -13.18
N ARG A 197 -1.12 17.81 -13.54
CA ARG A 197 -0.17 18.27 -14.54
C ARG A 197 -0.52 17.52 -15.82
N PRO A 198 -0.55 18.20 -16.97
CA PRO A 198 -0.68 17.53 -18.25
C PRO A 198 0.57 16.67 -18.44
N VAL A 199 0.48 15.37 -18.09
CA VAL A 199 1.60 14.45 -18.26
C VAL A 199 1.65 13.94 -19.69
N ALA A 200 2.75 14.26 -20.36
CA ALA A 200 3.15 13.65 -21.59
C ALA A 200 3.59 12.19 -21.32
N ARG A 201 2.78 11.25 -21.83
CA ARG A 201 3.12 9.91 -22.33
C ARG A 201 3.51 8.77 -21.37
N TYR A 202 3.96 8.92 -20.13
CA TYR A 202 4.39 7.75 -19.32
C TYR A 202 4.04 7.90 -17.82
N GLU A 203 3.43 6.85 -17.25
CA GLU A 203 3.07 6.75 -15.82
C GLU A 203 3.89 5.63 -15.17
N VAL A 204 4.57 5.95 -14.05
CA VAL A 204 5.34 4.99 -13.25
C VAL A 204 4.65 4.88 -11.91
N LEU A 205 4.32 3.65 -11.53
CA LEU A 205 3.56 3.29 -10.34
C LEU A 205 4.42 2.36 -9.47
N THR A 206 4.26 2.46 -8.16
CA THR A 206 4.92 1.60 -7.17
C THR A 206 3.92 0.61 -6.56
N GLY A 207 4.42 -0.56 -6.17
CA GLY A 207 3.66 -1.55 -5.40
C GLY A 207 4.38 -2.89 -5.35
N ASP A 208 3.97 -3.81 -4.48
CA ASP A 208 4.45 -5.18 -4.48
C ASP A 208 3.64 -6.00 -5.52
N PHE A 209 4.03 -5.93 -6.79
CA PHE A 209 3.31 -6.62 -7.86
C PHE A 209 3.54 -8.13 -7.77
N ASN A 210 4.72 -8.57 -7.30
CA ASN A 210 5.06 -9.98 -7.31
C ASN A 210 4.68 -10.75 -6.01
N GLY A 211 4.39 -10.03 -4.92
CA GLY A 211 3.97 -10.56 -3.63
C GLY A 211 5.13 -10.98 -2.71
N ASP A 212 6.34 -10.49 -2.94
CA ASP A 212 7.54 -10.85 -2.17
C ASP A 212 7.91 -9.87 -1.05
N GLY A 213 7.02 -8.92 -0.77
CA GLY A 213 7.17 -7.90 0.27
C GLY A 213 8.11 -6.76 -0.11
N LYS A 214 8.52 -6.64 -1.37
CA LYS A 214 9.36 -5.53 -1.85
C LYS A 214 8.60 -4.64 -2.80
N THR A 215 8.98 -3.37 -2.82
CA THR A 215 8.42 -2.39 -3.76
C THR A 215 8.98 -2.63 -5.15
N ASP A 216 8.09 -2.92 -6.08
CA ASP A 216 8.35 -3.02 -7.52
C ASP A 216 7.92 -1.73 -8.23
N LEU A 217 8.28 -1.60 -9.51
CA LEU A 217 7.83 -0.51 -10.38
C LEU A 217 7.04 -1.04 -11.58
N ALA A 218 5.91 -0.43 -11.89
CA ALA A 218 5.17 -0.66 -13.13
C ALA A 218 5.19 0.60 -14.00
N THR A 219 5.45 0.45 -15.30
CA THR A 219 5.41 1.55 -16.27
C THR A 219 4.36 1.30 -17.33
N VAL A 220 3.40 2.22 -17.41
CA VAL A 220 2.34 2.21 -18.42
C VAL A 220 2.60 3.32 -19.44
N ALA A 221 2.70 2.95 -20.71
CA ALA A 221 3.18 3.83 -21.77
C ALA A 221 2.72 3.45 -23.19
N PRO A 222 2.67 4.42 -24.13
CA PRO A 222 2.56 4.16 -25.55
C PRO A 222 3.93 3.74 -26.14
N ASN A 223 3.88 2.93 -27.19
CA ASN A 223 4.98 2.47 -28.03
C ASN A 223 5.69 3.65 -28.70
N GLY A 224 6.92 3.43 -29.16
CA GLY A 224 7.76 4.43 -29.84
C GLY A 224 7.11 5.08 -31.08
N GLY A 225 6.17 4.38 -31.73
CA GLY A 225 5.37 4.90 -32.86
C GLY A 225 4.09 5.66 -32.48
N GLY A 226 3.76 5.82 -31.19
CA GLY A 226 2.56 6.48 -30.70
C GLY A 226 1.31 5.60 -30.55
N GLY A 227 1.41 4.28 -30.79
CA GLY A 227 0.39 3.28 -30.42
C GLY A 227 0.54 2.81 -28.97
N TRP A 228 -0.36 1.99 -28.42
CA TRP A 228 -0.23 1.41 -27.06
C TRP A 228 0.20 -0.06 -27.11
N HIS A 229 0.89 -0.53 -26.06
CA HIS A 229 1.37 -1.91 -25.96
C HIS A 229 0.24 -2.82 -25.48
N ASP A 230 0.35 -4.11 -25.78
CA ASP A 230 -0.47 -5.18 -25.20
C ASP A 230 0.21 -5.79 -23.95
N TRP A 231 1.04 -4.99 -23.28
CA TRP A 231 1.80 -5.36 -22.09
C TRP A 231 2.14 -4.12 -21.26
N ILE A 232 2.49 -4.36 -20.00
CA ILE A 232 3.00 -3.36 -19.05
C ILE A 232 4.42 -3.77 -18.67
N ALA A 233 5.32 -2.77 -18.59
CA ALA A 233 6.69 -2.98 -18.15
C ALA A 233 6.75 -3.05 -16.63
N LEU A 234 7.47 -4.03 -16.11
CA LEU A 234 7.69 -4.21 -14.68
C LEU A 234 9.19 -4.20 -14.39
N GLU A 235 9.60 -3.49 -13.35
CA GLU A 235 10.90 -3.66 -12.70
C GLU A 235 10.65 -4.27 -11.33
N LEU A 236 10.84 -5.59 -11.23
CA LEU A 236 10.61 -6.35 -10.01
C LEU A 236 11.85 -6.27 -9.13
N SER A 237 11.71 -5.78 -7.91
CA SER A 237 12.82 -5.67 -6.98
C SER A 237 13.25 -7.04 -6.49
N SER A 238 14.57 -7.25 -6.44
CA SER A 238 15.20 -8.46 -5.92
C SER A 238 15.77 -8.29 -4.51
N GLY A 239 15.66 -7.08 -3.96
CA GLY A 239 16.35 -6.70 -2.73
C GLY A 239 17.77 -6.15 -2.93
N SER A 240 18.36 -6.36 -4.10
CA SER A 240 19.73 -5.93 -4.43
C SER A 240 19.88 -5.40 -5.86
N GLY A 241 18.77 -5.19 -6.54
CA GLY A 241 18.67 -4.87 -7.97
C GLY A 241 17.25 -5.07 -8.47
N PHE A 242 17.01 -4.84 -9.77
CA PHE A 242 15.73 -5.12 -10.42
C PHE A 242 15.85 -6.17 -11.51
N PHE A 243 14.78 -6.93 -11.69
CA PHE A 243 14.54 -7.77 -12.84
C PHE A 243 13.47 -7.13 -13.73
N SER A 244 13.85 -6.79 -14.95
CA SER A 244 12.90 -6.26 -15.93
C SER A 244 12.03 -7.38 -16.50
N ALA A 245 10.73 -7.15 -16.52
CA ALA A 245 9.73 -8.02 -17.14
C ALA A 245 8.76 -7.19 -17.99
N ALA A 246 8.08 -7.87 -18.92
CA ALA A 246 6.96 -7.31 -19.64
C ALA A 246 5.80 -8.29 -19.49
N TRP A 247 4.77 -7.89 -18.75
CA TRP A 247 3.61 -8.73 -18.49
C TRP A 247 2.51 -8.38 -19.48
N PRO A 248 1.97 -9.36 -20.23
CA PRO A 248 0.82 -9.13 -21.10
C PRO A 248 -0.33 -8.48 -20.33
N ALA A 249 -0.97 -7.47 -20.93
CA ALA A 249 -2.03 -6.68 -20.32
C ALA A 249 -2.95 -6.09 -21.39
N HIS A 250 -4.25 -6.01 -21.11
CA HIS A 250 -5.21 -5.40 -22.03
C HIS A 250 -5.43 -3.92 -21.73
N MET A 251 -5.16 -3.46 -20.51
CA MET A 251 -5.36 -2.08 -20.05
C MET A 251 -4.80 -1.03 -21.03
N PRO A 252 -3.55 -1.11 -21.52
CA PRO A 252 -3.05 -0.06 -22.40
C PRO A 252 -3.77 0.00 -23.75
N ILE A 253 -4.31 -1.12 -24.25
CA ILE A 253 -5.14 -1.16 -25.47
C ILE A 253 -6.43 -0.35 -25.27
N HIS A 254 -7.03 -0.39 -24.09
CA HIS A 254 -8.24 0.40 -23.80
C HIS A 254 -7.99 1.90 -23.78
N MET A 255 -6.74 2.32 -23.56
CA MET A 255 -6.30 3.71 -23.59
C MET A 255 -6.05 4.22 -25.03
N HIS A 256 -6.00 3.33 -26.04
CA HIS A 256 -5.77 3.67 -27.46
C HIS A 256 -6.94 4.42 -28.13
N ASN A 257 -8.16 4.14 -27.72
CA ASN A 257 -9.34 4.52 -28.52
C ASN A 257 -10.00 5.84 -28.08
N VAL A 258 -9.41 6.62 -27.17
CA VAL A 258 -10.05 7.81 -26.59
C VAL A 258 -9.76 9.13 -27.30
N GLY A 259 -9.19 9.11 -28.51
CA GLY A 259 -9.22 10.24 -29.45
C GLY A 259 -8.88 11.61 -28.85
N ALA A 260 -7.58 11.91 -28.76
CA ALA A 260 -6.96 13.05 -28.09
C ALA A 260 -6.70 12.84 -26.59
N GLU A 261 -5.53 13.33 -26.21
CA GLU A 261 -4.88 13.24 -24.91
C GLU A 261 -5.83 13.63 -23.75
N TRP A 262 -5.58 13.15 -22.52
CA TRP A 262 -6.08 13.69 -21.22
C TRP A 262 -7.14 12.94 -20.39
N SER A 263 -7.66 11.76 -20.76
CA SER A 263 -8.87 11.23 -20.09
C SER A 263 -8.76 9.92 -19.29
N TYR A 264 -7.57 9.41 -18.93
CA TYR A 264 -7.48 8.22 -18.05
C TYR A 264 -6.86 8.52 -16.69
N ARG A 265 -7.17 7.67 -15.70
CA ARG A 265 -6.50 7.61 -14.39
C ARG A 265 -6.16 6.15 -14.10
N ILE A 266 -4.91 5.90 -13.75
CA ILE A 266 -4.44 4.60 -13.29
C ILE A 266 -4.24 4.69 -11.79
N VAL A 267 -4.69 3.66 -11.07
CA VAL A 267 -4.48 3.52 -9.63
C VAL A 267 -3.95 2.13 -9.33
N THR A 268 -3.15 2.02 -8.27
CA THR A 268 -2.68 0.76 -7.71
C THR A 268 -3.47 0.40 -6.45
N GLY A 269 -3.57 -0.89 -6.16
CA GLY A 269 -4.12 -1.43 -4.91
C GLY A 269 -4.36 -2.93 -5.02
N ASP A 270 -4.63 -3.60 -3.90
CA ASP A 270 -5.03 -5.01 -3.89
C ASP A 270 -6.55 -5.11 -4.10
N PHE A 271 -7.01 -5.24 -5.33
CA PHE A 271 -8.44 -5.26 -5.64
C PHE A 271 -9.05 -6.63 -5.32
N ASN A 272 -8.27 -7.71 -5.30
CA ASN A 272 -8.78 -9.06 -5.07
C ASN A 272 -8.56 -9.61 -3.65
N GLY A 273 -7.78 -8.91 -2.83
CA GLY A 273 -7.47 -9.27 -1.44
C GLY A 273 -6.43 -10.37 -1.32
N ASP A 274 -5.57 -10.56 -2.33
CA ASP A 274 -4.59 -11.65 -2.39
C ASP A 274 -3.18 -11.24 -1.92
N GLY A 275 -3.03 -9.99 -1.47
CA GLY A 275 -1.80 -9.40 -0.96
C GLY A 275 -0.83 -8.91 -2.03
N LYS A 276 -1.19 -8.95 -3.33
CA LYS A 276 -0.40 -8.35 -4.40
C LYS A 276 -1.00 -7.04 -4.87
N THR A 277 -0.15 -6.18 -5.38
CA THR A 277 -0.61 -4.95 -6.02
C THR A 277 -1.15 -5.23 -7.41
N ASP A 278 -2.38 -4.82 -7.65
CA ASP A 278 -3.06 -4.83 -8.94
C ASP A 278 -3.06 -3.41 -9.56
N LEU A 279 -3.53 -3.30 -10.81
CA LEU A 279 -3.74 -2.01 -11.48
C LEU A 279 -5.20 -1.87 -11.91
N ALA A 280 -5.76 -0.67 -11.78
CA ALA A 280 -7.04 -0.33 -12.37
C ALA A 280 -6.95 0.97 -13.18
N ALA A 281 -7.55 0.96 -14.38
CA ALA A 281 -7.68 2.15 -15.22
C ALA A 281 -9.14 2.55 -15.39
N VAL A 282 -9.41 3.79 -15.00
CA VAL A 282 -10.68 4.46 -15.30
C VAL A 282 -10.47 5.31 -16.54
N SER A 283 -11.18 4.99 -17.62
CA SER A 283 -11.08 5.70 -18.90
C SER A 283 -12.43 5.85 -19.61
N PRO A 284 -12.54 6.79 -20.57
CA PRO A 284 -13.61 6.78 -21.53
C PRO A 284 -13.54 5.54 -22.43
N SER A 285 -14.67 5.17 -23.03
CA SER A 285 -14.73 4.12 -24.05
C SER A 285 -14.22 4.60 -25.41
N ALA A 286 -13.94 3.63 -26.29
CA ALA A 286 -13.48 3.81 -27.65
C ALA A 286 -14.36 4.68 -28.57
N ALA A 287 -15.64 4.89 -28.21
CA ALA A 287 -16.58 5.70 -28.98
C ALA A 287 -16.64 7.16 -28.50
N GLY A 288 -15.74 7.58 -27.61
CA GLY A 288 -15.72 8.93 -27.02
C GLY A 288 -16.77 9.17 -25.92
N GLY A 289 -17.63 8.19 -25.64
CA GLY A 289 -18.48 8.16 -24.43
C GLY A 289 -17.79 7.38 -23.31
N TRP A 290 -18.10 7.62 -22.04
CA TRP A 290 -17.50 6.84 -20.95
C TRP A 290 -17.91 5.36 -20.97
N ALA A 291 -17.00 4.44 -20.62
CA ALA A 291 -17.32 3.01 -20.52
C ALA A 291 -18.36 2.74 -19.43
N ASP A 292 -18.93 1.54 -19.38
CA ASP A 292 -19.73 1.05 -18.24
C ASP A 292 -18.93 0.04 -17.40
N TRP A 293 -17.60 0.14 -17.50
CA TRP A 293 -16.63 -0.74 -16.87
C TRP A 293 -15.31 0.00 -16.56
N VAL A 294 -14.51 -0.62 -15.69
CA VAL A 294 -13.12 -0.27 -15.35
C VAL A 294 -12.23 -1.44 -15.76
N SER A 295 -11.10 -1.16 -16.41
CA SER A 295 -10.11 -2.19 -16.73
C SER A 295 -9.30 -2.47 -15.48
N VAL A 296 -9.18 -3.74 -15.11
CA VAL A 296 -8.45 -4.20 -13.93
C VAL A 296 -7.45 -5.25 -14.37
N GLU A 297 -6.18 -5.04 -14.06
CA GLU A 297 -5.09 -5.99 -14.26
C GLU A 297 -4.75 -6.60 -12.91
N LEU A 298 -5.30 -7.78 -12.63
CA LEU A 298 -5.03 -8.49 -11.38
C LEU A 298 -3.65 -9.14 -11.46
N SER A 299 -2.76 -8.81 -10.53
CA SER A 299 -1.46 -9.44 -10.47
C SER A 299 -1.56 -10.90 -10.03
N THR A 300 -0.80 -11.75 -10.69
CA THR A 300 -0.67 -13.18 -10.35
C THR A 300 0.67 -13.50 -9.69
N GLY A 301 1.51 -12.48 -9.48
CA GLY A 301 2.89 -12.63 -9.02
C GLY A 301 3.91 -12.86 -10.13
N SER A 302 3.46 -13.20 -11.35
CA SER A 302 4.33 -13.47 -12.50
C SER A 302 3.77 -12.97 -13.84
N GLY A 303 2.67 -12.21 -13.79
CA GLY A 303 1.87 -11.78 -14.93
C GLY A 303 0.58 -11.10 -14.46
N PHE A 304 -0.20 -10.57 -15.40
CA PHE A 304 -1.53 -10.04 -15.13
C PHE A 304 -2.64 -10.95 -15.66
N LEU A 305 -3.75 -10.99 -14.92
CA LEU A 305 -5.05 -11.44 -15.41
C LEU A 305 -5.89 -10.19 -15.73
N SER A 306 -5.99 -9.86 -17.01
CA SER A 306 -6.78 -8.72 -17.47
C SER A 306 -8.28 -8.99 -17.37
N GLN A 307 -8.99 -8.06 -16.74
CA GLN A 307 -10.43 -8.10 -16.54
C GLN A 307 -11.07 -6.75 -16.89
N GLU A 308 -12.36 -6.78 -17.22
CA GLU A 308 -13.22 -5.60 -17.32
C GLU A 308 -14.34 -5.75 -16.29
N TRP A 309 -14.30 -4.96 -15.24
CA TRP A 309 -15.31 -5.00 -14.19
C TRP A 309 -16.36 -3.93 -14.45
N ARG A 310 -17.64 -4.32 -14.45
CA ARG A 310 -18.73 -3.34 -14.59
C ARG A 310 -18.66 -2.31 -13.48
N ALA A 311 -18.82 -1.04 -13.84
CA ALA A 311 -18.70 0.09 -12.93
C ALA A 311 -19.61 1.23 -13.35
N ALA A 312 -20.20 1.92 -12.37
CA ALA A 312 -21.05 3.09 -12.62
C ALA A 312 -20.23 4.39 -12.72
N THR A 313 -19.05 4.41 -12.12
CA THR A 313 -18.10 5.52 -12.05
C THR A 313 -17.90 6.24 -13.37
N PRO A 314 -17.56 5.57 -14.50
CA PRO A 314 -17.38 6.29 -15.74
C PRO A 314 -18.70 6.91 -16.26
N THR A 315 -19.86 6.30 -15.97
CA THR A 315 -21.17 6.90 -16.26
C THR A 315 -21.41 8.16 -15.43
N HIS A 316 -21.05 8.17 -14.15
CA HIS A 316 -21.13 9.35 -13.28
C HIS A 316 -20.24 10.51 -13.79
N MET A 317 -19.14 10.20 -14.48
CA MET A 317 -18.24 11.19 -15.10
C MET A 317 -18.81 11.81 -16.40
N ARG A 318 -19.84 11.22 -17.03
CA ARG A 318 -20.43 11.72 -18.31
C ARG A 318 -20.92 13.17 -18.24
N ASN A 319 -21.23 13.66 -17.06
CA ASN A 319 -21.92 14.94 -16.88
C ASN A 319 -20.99 16.12 -16.54
N GLY A 320 -19.68 15.87 -16.36
CA GLY A 320 -18.68 16.91 -16.09
C GLY A 320 -18.20 17.69 -17.33
N GLY A 321 -18.62 17.28 -18.52
CA GLY A 321 -18.17 17.83 -19.80
C GLY A 321 -16.78 17.32 -20.25
N PRO A 322 -16.34 17.67 -21.47
CA PRO A 322 -15.12 17.12 -22.10
C PRO A 322 -13.79 17.60 -21.49
N GLY A 323 -13.81 18.46 -20.45
CA GLY A 323 -12.61 18.95 -19.75
C GLY A 323 -12.58 18.61 -18.25
N ALA A 324 -13.29 17.55 -17.82
CA ALA A 324 -13.77 17.38 -16.45
C ALA A 324 -12.68 17.17 -15.38
N ASP A 325 -12.78 17.96 -14.30
CA ASP A 325 -12.03 17.89 -13.06
C ASP A 325 -12.60 16.77 -12.15
N TYR A 326 -12.28 15.51 -12.47
CA TYR A 326 -12.63 14.35 -11.62
C TYR A 326 -11.40 13.83 -10.87
N ARG A 327 -11.64 13.19 -9.73
CA ARG A 327 -10.61 12.47 -8.96
C ARG A 327 -11.08 11.05 -8.74
N VAL A 328 -10.17 10.10 -8.99
CA VAL A 328 -10.34 8.70 -8.61
C VAL A 328 -9.33 8.45 -7.51
N LEU A 329 -9.80 7.95 -6.39
CA LEU A 329 -8.99 7.57 -5.23
C LEU A 329 -9.17 6.07 -5.01
N ALA A 330 -8.09 5.40 -4.66
CA ALA A 330 -8.10 4.01 -4.25
C ALA A 330 -7.99 3.94 -2.71
N GLY A 331 -8.71 3.02 -2.10
CA GLY A 331 -8.66 2.77 -0.64
C GLY A 331 -9.71 1.76 -0.22
N ASP A 332 -9.54 1.10 0.92
CA ASP A 332 -10.54 0.19 1.48
C ASP A 332 -11.61 1.00 2.23
N PHE A 333 -12.63 1.47 1.52
CA PHE A 333 -13.68 2.29 2.11
C PHE A 333 -14.63 1.44 2.95
N ASN A 334 -14.77 0.15 2.65
CA ASN A 334 -15.74 -0.71 3.32
C ASN A 334 -15.18 -1.53 4.50
N GLY A 335 -13.85 -1.64 4.60
CA GLY A 335 -13.13 -2.35 5.66
C GLY A 335 -13.02 -3.86 5.44
N ASP A 336 -13.14 -4.35 4.20
CA ASP A 336 -13.09 -5.78 3.88
C ASP A 336 -11.72 -6.28 3.39
N GLY A 337 -10.70 -5.42 3.49
CA GLY A 337 -9.33 -5.70 3.11
C GLY A 337 -9.08 -5.67 1.61
N LYS A 338 -10.04 -5.20 0.80
CA LYS A 338 -9.85 -5.00 -0.64
C LYS A 338 -9.85 -3.52 -0.98
N THR A 339 -9.12 -3.18 -2.02
CA THR A 339 -9.09 -1.82 -2.54
C THR A 339 -10.39 -1.53 -3.27
N ASP A 340 -11.08 -0.48 -2.86
CA ASP A 340 -12.25 0.08 -3.55
C ASP A 340 -11.84 1.32 -4.35
N LEU A 341 -12.74 1.82 -5.21
CA LEU A 341 -12.55 3.10 -5.90
C LEU A 341 -13.59 4.13 -5.44
N ALA A 342 -13.12 5.33 -5.07
CA ALA A 342 -13.96 6.50 -4.85
C ALA A 342 -13.76 7.51 -5.98
N THR A 343 -14.85 7.88 -6.63
CA THR A 343 -14.86 8.89 -7.69
C THR A 343 -15.60 10.13 -7.28
N ILE A 344 -14.89 11.24 -7.32
CA ILE A 344 -15.43 12.56 -7.05
C ILE A 344 -15.60 13.30 -8.38
N THR A 345 -16.81 13.79 -8.62
CA THR A 345 -17.21 14.40 -9.89
C THR A 345 -18.22 15.53 -9.71
N ARG A 346 -18.42 16.30 -10.79
CA ARG A 346 -19.57 17.19 -10.95
C ARG A 346 -20.82 16.35 -11.27
N ASN A 347 -21.99 16.81 -10.83
CA ASN A 347 -23.28 16.17 -11.06
C ASN A 347 -23.84 16.42 -12.48
N GLY A 348 -24.95 15.73 -12.78
CA GLY A 348 -25.75 15.78 -14.02
C GLY A 348 -26.04 17.15 -14.63
N GLY A 349 -26.12 18.20 -13.80
CA GLY A 349 -26.51 19.56 -14.19
C GLY A 349 -25.36 20.55 -14.29
N GLY A 350 -24.10 20.09 -14.22
CA GLY A 350 -22.93 20.97 -14.18
C GLY A 350 -22.66 21.61 -12.82
N GLY A 351 -23.44 21.25 -11.79
CA GLY A 351 -23.15 21.57 -10.38
C GLY A 351 -22.23 20.51 -9.75
N TRP A 352 -21.75 20.73 -8.53
CA TRP A 352 -21.04 19.68 -7.79
C TRP A 352 -22.03 18.72 -7.13
N ALA A 353 -21.66 17.45 -7.05
CA ALA A 353 -22.48 16.43 -6.38
C ALA A 353 -22.53 16.66 -4.86
N ASP A 354 -23.55 16.12 -4.22
CA ASP A 354 -23.68 15.93 -2.77
C ASP A 354 -23.43 14.46 -2.40
N TRP A 355 -22.69 13.75 -3.26
CA TRP A 355 -22.34 12.35 -3.15
C TRP A 355 -20.99 12.07 -3.83
N VAL A 356 -20.39 10.96 -3.45
CA VAL A 356 -19.23 10.33 -4.10
C VAL A 356 -19.67 8.99 -4.66
N ALA A 357 -19.24 8.65 -5.88
CA ALA A 357 -19.48 7.33 -6.46
C ALA A 357 -18.45 6.35 -5.92
N LEU A 358 -18.91 5.19 -5.44
CA LEU A 358 -18.06 4.14 -4.89
C LEU A 358 -18.21 2.89 -5.78
N GLU A 359 -17.07 2.32 -6.15
CA GLU A 359 -16.98 0.98 -6.71
C GLU A 359 -16.36 0.09 -5.64
N LEU A 360 -17.19 -0.59 -4.85
CA LEU A 360 -16.73 -1.47 -3.79
C LEU A 360 -16.26 -2.78 -4.40
N SER A 361 -14.99 -3.14 -4.23
CA SER A 361 -14.45 -4.37 -4.81
C SER A 361 -15.04 -5.60 -4.12
N THR A 362 -15.47 -6.56 -4.92
CA THR A 362 -15.87 -7.89 -4.44
C THR A 362 -14.75 -8.92 -4.61
N GLY A 363 -13.59 -8.49 -5.12
CA GLY A 363 -12.45 -9.31 -5.51
C GLY A 363 -12.57 -10.03 -6.86
N SER A 364 -13.70 -9.88 -7.55
CA SER A 364 -13.91 -10.41 -8.90
C SER A 364 -14.76 -9.47 -9.76
N GLY A 365 -14.99 -8.25 -9.29
CA GLY A 365 -15.97 -7.31 -9.81
C GLY A 365 -16.14 -6.13 -8.86
N PHE A 366 -16.93 -5.14 -9.26
CA PHE A 366 -17.34 -4.04 -8.41
C PHE A 366 -18.84 -4.11 -8.08
N SER A 367 -19.18 -3.73 -6.85
CA SER A 367 -20.52 -3.37 -6.44
C SER A 367 -20.63 -1.85 -6.42
N SER A 368 -21.21 -1.28 -7.46
CA SER A 368 -21.38 0.17 -7.60
C SER A 368 -22.43 0.73 -6.64
N THR A 369 -22.09 1.83 -5.96
CA THR A 369 -23.02 2.59 -5.10
C THR A 369 -22.66 4.08 -5.10
N VAL A 370 -23.48 4.89 -4.44
CA VAL A 370 -23.16 6.30 -4.16
C VAL A 370 -23.37 6.56 -2.68
N TRP A 371 -22.43 7.27 -2.06
CA TRP A 371 -22.52 7.67 -0.67
C TRP A 371 -22.66 9.19 -0.60
N SER A 372 -23.60 9.68 0.21
CA SER A 372 -23.74 11.12 0.45
C SER A 372 -22.46 11.69 1.06
N ALA A 373 -22.01 12.84 0.56
CA ALA A 373 -20.77 13.47 0.97
C ALA A 373 -20.80 14.98 0.69
N ALA A 374 -20.20 15.76 1.58
CA ALA A 374 -20.01 17.19 1.41
C ALA A 374 -18.76 17.53 0.58
N THR A 375 -17.77 16.63 0.50
CA THR A 375 -16.50 16.79 -0.21
C THR A 375 -16.61 17.47 -1.60
N PRO A 376 -17.49 17.03 -2.52
CA PRO A 376 -17.58 17.70 -3.82
C PRO A 376 -18.06 19.15 -3.71
N GLN A 377 -18.89 19.48 -2.70
CA GLN A 377 -19.26 20.87 -2.43
C GLN A 377 -18.10 21.69 -1.83
N HIS A 378 -17.25 21.08 -0.99
CA HIS A 378 -16.03 21.73 -0.50
C HIS A 378 -15.05 22.05 -1.64
N MET A 379 -14.91 21.14 -2.62
CA MET A 379 -14.12 21.37 -3.84
C MET A 379 -14.65 22.54 -4.67
N ARG A 380 -15.98 22.71 -4.77
CA ARG A 380 -16.61 23.87 -5.44
C ARG A 380 -16.18 25.20 -4.84
N ASN A 381 -16.21 25.30 -3.53
CA ASN A 381 -16.08 26.57 -2.81
C ASN A 381 -14.62 27.04 -2.71
N GLY A 382 -13.65 26.19 -3.03
CA GLY A 382 -12.23 26.53 -3.12
C GLY A 382 -11.81 27.36 -4.35
N GLY A 383 -12.71 27.53 -5.34
CA GLY A 383 -12.44 28.19 -6.61
C GLY A 383 -11.79 27.27 -7.66
N ASP A 384 -11.25 27.85 -8.73
CA ASP A 384 -10.58 27.10 -9.80
C ASP A 384 -9.24 26.49 -9.28
N ALA A 385 -9.30 25.20 -8.91
CA ALA A 385 -8.19 24.23 -8.94
C ALA A 385 -7.19 24.09 -7.77
N TRP A 386 -7.45 24.64 -6.58
CA TRP A 386 -6.55 24.44 -5.44
C TRP A 386 -7.29 23.76 -4.28
N TYR A 387 -7.37 22.43 -4.32
CA TYR A 387 -7.78 21.57 -3.21
C TYR A 387 -7.06 20.22 -3.35
N TRP A 388 -6.85 19.52 -2.23
CA TRP A 388 -6.39 18.14 -2.22
C TRP A 388 -7.48 17.25 -1.62
N VAL A 389 -7.59 16.03 -2.13
CA VAL A 389 -8.42 15.01 -1.50
C VAL A 389 -7.57 13.77 -1.31
N PHE A 390 -7.59 13.22 -0.10
CA PHE A 390 -6.87 12.02 0.29
C PHE A 390 -7.88 10.93 0.65
N ALA A 391 -7.57 9.68 0.29
CA ALA A 391 -8.14 8.50 0.91
C ALA A 391 -7.19 8.07 2.03
N ALA A 392 -7.63 8.10 3.28
CA ALA A 392 -6.77 7.94 4.44
C ALA A 392 -7.58 7.48 5.66
N ASP A 393 -7.06 6.56 6.46
CA ASP A 393 -7.67 6.25 7.75
C ASP A 393 -7.24 7.34 8.75
N VAL A 394 -8.12 8.30 9.02
CA VAL A 394 -7.82 9.36 10.01
C VAL A 394 -8.37 9.02 11.38
N ASN A 395 -9.22 8.00 11.52
CA ASN A 395 -9.89 7.69 12.77
C ASN A 395 -9.35 6.43 13.48
N GLY A 396 -8.55 5.63 12.78
CA GLY A 396 -7.91 4.41 13.25
C GLY A 396 -8.82 3.18 13.19
N ASP A 397 -9.89 3.22 12.38
CA ASP A 397 -10.82 2.08 12.22
C ASP A 397 -10.47 1.18 11.03
N LYS A 398 -9.31 1.43 10.40
CA LYS A 398 -8.76 0.73 9.23
C LYS A 398 -9.60 0.86 7.96
N LYS A 399 -10.56 1.80 7.92
CA LYS A 399 -11.25 2.15 6.69
C LYS A 399 -10.67 3.43 6.13
N ALA A 400 -10.61 3.52 4.81
CA ALA A 400 -10.28 4.77 4.15
C ALA A 400 -11.41 5.80 4.36
N ASP A 401 -11.07 6.95 4.94
CA ASP A 401 -11.90 8.14 4.97
C ASP A 401 -11.55 9.06 3.79
N LEU A 402 -12.40 10.05 3.50
CA LEU A 402 -12.03 11.12 2.56
C LEU A 402 -11.68 12.40 3.32
N VAL A 403 -10.48 12.91 3.08
CA VAL A 403 -10.03 14.17 3.67
C VAL A 403 -9.83 15.20 2.58
N THR A 404 -10.64 16.26 2.60
CA THR A 404 -10.56 17.37 1.65
C THR A 404 -9.87 18.56 2.30
N VAL A 405 -8.78 19.03 1.69
CA VAL A 405 -8.00 20.18 2.16
C VAL A 405 -8.18 21.35 1.21
N THR A 406 -8.56 22.52 1.75
CA THR A 406 -8.85 23.71 0.93
C THR A 406 -7.98 24.93 1.27
N PRO A 407 -7.02 25.30 0.40
CA PRO A 407 -6.13 26.45 0.60
C PRO A 407 -6.70 27.78 0.92
N ASN A 408 -7.73 28.16 0.18
CA ASN A 408 -8.04 29.57 0.07
C ASN A 408 -8.85 30.09 1.26
N GLY A 409 -9.24 29.24 2.23
CA GLY A 409 -9.96 29.66 3.45
C GLY A 409 -11.03 30.73 3.19
N GLY A 410 -11.68 30.63 2.02
CA GLY A 410 -12.16 31.77 1.25
C GLY A 410 -13.55 32.22 1.65
N GLY A 411 -13.69 32.63 2.91
CA GLY A 411 -14.86 33.33 3.44
C GLY A 411 -15.76 32.46 4.30
N GLY A 412 -15.95 32.88 5.56
CA GLY A 412 -17.05 32.58 6.50
C GLY A 412 -17.40 31.12 6.85
N TRP A 413 -17.02 30.13 6.05
CA TRP A 413 -17.56 28.76 6.06
C TRP A 413 -16.51 27.68 5.69
N ALA A 414 -15.24 28.03 5.49
CA ALA A 414 -14.21 27.08 5.09
C ALA A 414 -13.34 26.69 6.28
N ASP A 415 -13.75 25.65 6.98
CA ASP A 415 -12.84 24.85 7.79
C ASP A 415 -11.81 24.19 6.87
N TRP A 416 -10.55 24.20 7.30
CA TRP A 416 -9.42 23.93 6.42
C TRP A 416 -9.34 22.47 5.96
N TYR A 417 -9.89 21.57 6.78
CA TYR A 417 -10.12 20.17 6.49
C TYR A 417 -11.62 19.87 6.60
N ALA A 418 -12.16 19.23 5.57
CA ALA A 418 -13.45 18.54 5.63
C ALA A 418 -13.19 17.03 5.59
N VAL A 419 -13.86 16.26 6.44
CA VAL A 419 -13.63 14.82 6.58
C VAL A 419 -14.93 14.07 6.37
N GLU A 420 -14.90 13.06 5.51
CA GLU A 420 -15.98 12.10 5.33
C GLU A 420 -15.53 10.79 5.98
N LEU A 421 -15.96 10.53 7.21
CA LEU A 421 -15.59 9.30 7.90
C LEU A 421 -16.35 8.13 7.30
N SER A 422 -15.65 7.08 6.88
CA SER A 422 -16.30 5.89 6.35
C SER A 422 -16.86 5.02 7.46
N THR A 423 -18.14 4.70 7.35
CA THR A 423 -18.81 3.74 8.24
C THR A 423 -18.74 2.31 7.71
N GLY A 424 -18.18 2.12 6.52
CA GLY A 424 -18.18 0.87 5.77
C GLY A 424 -19.43 0.66 4.88
N ALA A 425 -20.47 1.49 5.05
CA ALA A 425 -21.69 1.44 4.26
C ALA A 425 -22.13 2.84 3.75
N GLY A 426 -21.35 3.87 4.04
CA GLY A 426 -21.68 5.27 3.83
C GLY A 426 -20.66 6.19 4.49
N PHE A 427 -20.69 7.46 4.13
CA PHE A 427 -19.89 8.48 4.81
C PHE A 427 -20.69 9.22 5.89
N GLN A 428 -20.00 9.57 6.97
CA GLN A 428 -20.44 10.56 7.94
C GLN A 428 -19.62 11.84 7.76
N SER A 429 -20.25 12.86 7.18
CA SER A 429 -19.62 14.17 7.01
C SER A 429 -19.36 14.84 8.35
N THR A 430 -18.12 15.21 8.60
CA THR A 430 -17.68 15.95 9.77
C THR A 430 -16.62 16.97 9.37
N VAL A 431 -16.28 17.85 10.29
CA VAL A 431 -15.24 18.84 10.11
C VAL A 431 -14.23 18.65 11.23
N PHE A 432 -12.99 18.34 10.86
CA PHE A 432 -11.90 18.37 11.81
C PHE A 432 -11.30 19.77 11.78
N GLY A 433 -11.55 20.55 12.83
CA GLY A 433 -10.99 21.89 12.95
C GLY A 433 -9.47 21.84 12.93
N SER A 434 -8.83 22.81 12.26
CA SER A 434 -7.37 22.95 12.21
C SER A 434 -6.95 24.41 12.39
N SER A 435 -5.85 24.60 13.12
CA SER A 435 -5.18 25.90 13.26
C SER A 435 -4.16 26.17 12.15
N THR A 436 -3.92 25.24 11.24
CA THR A 436 -2.93 25.40 10.16
C THR A 436 -3.10 26.67 9.32
N PRO A 437 -4.30 27.13 8.92
CA PRO A 437 -4.39 28.41 8.20
C PRO A 437 -4.02 29.61 9.09
N ARG A 438 -4.12 29.53 10.42
CA ARG A 438 -3.59 30.56 11.33
C ARG A 438 -2.05 30.54 11.32
N HIS A 439 -1.44 29.36 11.34
CA HIS A 439 0.00 29.21 11.20
C HIS A 439 0.48 29.74 9.82
N MET A 440 -0.30 29.52 8.75
CA MET A 440 -0.05 30.05 7.39
C MET A 440 -0.16 31.56 7.24
N ARG A 441 -1.21 32.18 7.78
CA ARG A 441 -1.49 33.62 7.60
C ARG A 441 -0.40 34.52 8.20
N ASN A 442 0.39 34.03 9.14
CA ASN A 442 1.56 34.73 9.67
C ASN A 442 2.74 34.80 8.67
N GLY A 443 2.62 34.17 7.49
CA GLY A 443 3.73 33.85 6.60
C GLY A 443 3.80 34.54 5.23
N GLY A 444 2.80 35.31 4.80
CA GLY A 444 2.78 35.93 3.45
C GLY A 444 2.47 34.92 2.34
N GLY A 445 1.23 34.94 1.85
CA GLY A 445 0.64 33.86 1.02
C GLY A 445 1.43 33.51 -0.24
N LEU A 446 1.91 32.27 -0.31
CA LEU A 446 2.52 31.60 -1.46
C LEU A 446 2.27 30.08 -1.37
N ASP A 447 2.48 29.38 -2.51
CA ASP A 447 2.29 27.94 -2.74
C ASP A 447 2.77 27.03 -1.61
N TYR A 448 2.00 25.97 -1.34
CA TYR A 448 2.32 24.98 -0.32
C TYR A 448 1.95 23.56 -0.78
N ARG A 449 2.40 22.56 -0.03
CA ARG A 449 2.05 21.15 -0.19
C ARG A 449 1.55 20.56 1.10
N VAL A 450 0.53 19.73 0.98
CA VAL A 450 0.04 18.88 2.07
C VAL A 450 0.59 17.48 1.83
N LEU A 451 1.20 16.93 2.87
CA LEU A 451 1.78 15.60 2.95
C LEU A 451 0.94 14.80 3.93
N ALA A 452 0.67 13.54 3.62
CA ALA A 452 -0.10 12.64 4.47
C ALA A 452 0.77 11.47 4.91
N GLY A 453 0.71 11.09 6.18
CA GLY A 453 1.46 9.98 6.77
C GLY A 453 1.21 9.92 8.26
N ASP A 454 1.52 8.79 8.90
CA ASP A 454 1.44 8.63 10.35
C ASP A 454 2.70 9.23 11.00
N PHE A 455 2.67 10.53 11.30
CA PHE A 455 3.86 11.24 11.77
C PHE A 455 4.13 10.96 13.26
N ASP A 456 3.15 10.55 14.05
CA ASP A 456 3.34 10.23 15.48
C ASP A 456 3.36 8.74 15.85
N GLY A 457 3.10 7.86 14.88
CA GLY A 457 3.17 6.41 15.02
C GLY A 457 1.95 5.82 15.73
N ASP A 458 0.82 6.53 15.75
CA ASP A 458 -0.41 6.07 16.41
C ASP A 458 -1.31 5.19 15.53
N GLY A 459 -0.91 4.98 14.28
CA GLY A 459 -1.62 4.18 13.28
C GLY A 459 -2.67 4.96 12.50
N ARG A 460 -2.84 6.26 12.73
CA ARG A 460 -3.74 7.13 11.97
C ARG A 460 -2.96 7.99 10.99
N THR A 461 -3.66 8.46 9.97
CA THR A 461 -3.06 9.39 9.01
C THR A 461 -3.10 10.81 9.54
N ASP A 462 -1.92 11.41 9.69
CA ASP A 462 -1.73 12.82 9.99
C ASP A 462 -1.45 13.62 8.71
N PHE A 463 -1.42 14.95 8.84
CA PHE A 463 -1.09 15.84 7.73
C PHE A 463 0.01 16.85 8.09
N ALA A 464 1.06 16.91 7.29
CA ALA A 464 2.08 17.94 7.38
C ALA A 464 1.97 18.90 6.19
N THR A 465 1.94 20.19 6.46
CA THR A 465 1.93 21.23 5.44
C THR A 465 3.22 22.04 5.42
N VAL A 466 3.77 22.21 4.23
CA VAL A 466 5.06 22.89 3.99
C VAL A 466 4.96 23.90 2.85
N SER A 467 5.67 25.03 2.96
CA SER A 467 5.83 25.98 1.87
C SER A 467 6.77 25.41 0.79
N VAL A 468 6.37 25.47 -0.48
CA VAL A 468 7.21 24.96 -1.58
C VAL A 468 8.26 25.97 -2.07
N GLN A 469 8.17 27.22 -1.61
CA GLN A 469 9.08 28.31 -2.01
C GLN A 469 10.02 28.73 -0.86
N GLY A 470 9.83 28.21 0.35
CA GLY A 470 10.66 28.51 1.52
C GLY A 470 10.66 30.00 1.96
N GLY A 471 9.77 30.84 1.43
CA GLY A 471 9.72 32.28 1.70
C GLY A 471 8.75 32.67 2.82
N GLY A 472 9.06 33.76 3.56
CA GLY A 472 8.19 34.33 4.59
C GLY A 472 8.39 33.77 6.00
N GLY A 473 7.39 33.88 6.88
CA GLY A 473 7.44 33.42 8.30
C GLY A 473 7.59 31.90 8.51
N TRP A 474 7.81 31.15 7.43
CA TRP A 474 7.92 29.68 7.34
C TRP A 474 9.35 29.17 7.28
N ALA A 475 10.33 30.02 7.59
CA ALA A 475 11.74 29.72 7.35
C ALA A 475 12.18 28.38 7.96
N ASP A 476 11.62 27.95 9.09
CA ASP A 476 12.18 26.86 9.88
C ASP A 476 11.17 25.81 10.35
N TRP A 477 10.02 25.64 9.71
CA TRP A 477 9.00 24.73 10.26
C TRP A 477 7.93 24.22 9.28
N TYR A 478 7.31 23.10 9.66
CA TYR A 478 6.09 22.52 9.10
C TYR A 478 4.89 22.80 10.02
N ALA A 479 3.71 23.11 9.46
CA ALA A 479 2.47 22.97 10.21
C ALA A 479 2.08 21.50 10.18
N VAL A 480 1.81 20.90 11.33
CA VAL A 480 1.46 19.48 11.43
C VAL A 480 0.11 19.37 12.13
N ASP A 481 -0.81 18.67 11.51
CA ASP A 481 -2.14 18.35 12.02
C ASP A 481 -2.16 16.86 12.36
N LEU A 482 -1.98 16.56 13.65
CA LEU A 482 -2.00 15.19 14.16
C LEU A 482 -3.45 14.74 14.34
N SER A 483 -3.82 13.58 13.80
CA SER A 483 -5.16 13.06 13.95
C SER A 483 -5.37 12.45 15.33
N ARG A 484 -6.43 12.87 16.03
CA ARG A 484 -6.86 12.25 17.29
C ARG A 484 -8.07 11.33 17.12
N GLY A 485 -8.48 11.15 15.87
CA GLY A 485 -9.58 10.31 15.40
C GLY A 485 -10.96 10.97 15.36
N ASP A 486 -11.14 12.10 16.04
CA ASP A 486 -12.35 12.92 15.98
C ASP A 486 -12.06 14.41 15.70
N HIS A 487 -10.79 14.82 15.71
CA HIS A 487 -10.31 16.14 15.35
C HIS A 487 -8.81 16.10 15.00
N PHE A 488 -8.31 17.21 14.43
CA PHE A 488 -6.87 17.44 14.28
C PHE A 488 -6.33 18.29 15.42
N GLU A 489 -5.22 17.85 16.01
CA GLU A 489 -4.40 18.65 16.91
C GLU A 489 -3.28 19.32 16.11
N SER A 490 -3.45 20.61 15.82
CA SER A 490 -2.47 21.38 15.06
C SER A 490 -1.29 21.84 15.91
N THR A 491 -0.08 21.65 15.39
CA THR A 491 1.18 22.05 15.99
C THR A 491 2.16 22.54 14.92
N VAL A 492 3.31 23.05 15.36
CA VAL A 492 4.38 23.54 14.50
C VAL A 492 5.66 22.77 14.83
N TRP A 493 6.21 22.07 13.83
CA TRP A 493 7.41 21.27 13.99
C TRP A 493 8.59 21.93 13.28
N GLY A 494 9.66 22.19 14.02
CA GLY A 494 10.86 22.82 13.50
C GLY A 494 11.57 21.95 12.47
N SER A 495 12.07 22.55 11.39
CA SER A 495 12.86 21.89 10.36
C SER A 495 13.75 22.89 9.62
N GLY A 496 14.97 22.48 9.25
CA GLY A 496 15.85 23.25 8.37
C GLY A 496 15.42 23.24 6.90
N THR A 497 14.54 22.32 6.49
CA THR A 497 14.16 22.08 5.08
C THR A 497 13.58 23.30 4.37
N PRO A 498 12.65 24.09 4.96
CA PRO A 498 12.15 25.29 4.30
C PRO A 498 13.24 26.36 4.07
N GLN A 499 14.20 26.54 4.99
CA GLN A 499 15.37 27.40 4.76
C GLN A 499 16.21 26.89 3.60
N HIS A 500 16.39 25.57 3.49
CA HIS A 500 17.12 24.97 2.39
C HIS A 500 16.41 25.24 1.05
N MET A 501 15.08 25.11 0.99
CA MET A 501 14.30 25.39 -0.22
C MET A 501 14.40 26.86 -0.68
N ARG A 502 14.48 27.80 0.26
CA ARG A 502 14.68 29.23 -0.02
C ARG A 502 15.99 29.52 -0.75
N ASN A 503 17.07 28.87 -0.35
CA ASN A 503 18.42 29.18 -0.84
C ASN A 503 18.73 28.52 -2.20
N GLY A 504 17.92 27.55 -2.65
CA GLY A 504 18.16 26.75 -3.86
C GLY A 504 17.60 27.32 -5.18
N GLY A 505 16.99 28.52 -5.17
CA GLY A 505 16.69 29.29 -6.39
C GLY A 505 15.68 28.71 -7.39
N GLY A 506 15.07 27.54 -7.11
CA GLY A 506 14.08 26.88 -7.97
C GLY A 506 12.82 26.46 -7.21
N THR A 507 11.70 26.27 -7.92
CA THR A 507 10.38 25.96 -7.35
C THR A 507 9.95 24.48 -7.48
N ASP A 508 10.85 23.58 -7.89
CA ASP A 508 10.48 22.20 -8.27
C ASP A 508 10.98 21.12 -7.28
N TYR A 509 11.12 21.44 -6.00
CA TYR A 509 11.42 20.45 -4.95
C TYR A 509 10.42 19.29 -4.96
N ARG A 510 10.84 18.08 -4.57
CA ARG A 510 9.96 16.91 -4.41
C ARG A 510 9.95 16.50 -2.94
N HIS A 511 8.77 16.28 -2.39
CA HIS A 511 8.59 15.81 -1.01
C HIS A 511 8.02 14.40 -1.09
N LEU A 512 8.63 13.48 -0.37
CA LEU A 512 8.25 12.08 -0.29
C LEU A 512 8.07 11.73 1.18
N VAL A 513 7.02 10.98 1.47
CA VAL A 513 6.70 10.53 2.82
C VAL A 513 6.95 9.03 2.89
N GLY A 514 7.54 8.57 3.99
CA GLY A 514 7.80 7.16 4.27
C GLY A 514 8.58 7.01 5.56
N ASP A 515 8.60 5.81 6.15
CA ASP A 515 9.43 5.50 7.31
C ASP A 515 10.85 5.17 6.85
N PHE A 516 11.71 6.18 6.73
CA PHE A 516 13.07 5.99 6.20
C PHE A 516 14.03 5.44 7.26
N ASN A 517 13.62 5.43 8.54
CA ASN A 517 14.49 5.06 9.65
C ASN A 517 14.06 3.74 10.34
N GLY A 518 12.86 3.24 10.03
CA GLY A 518 12.31 1.98 10.52
C GLY A 518 11.75 2.06 11.95
N ASP A 519 11.31 3.23 12.40
CA ASP A 519 10.75 3.43 13.74
C ASP A 519 9.22 3.42 13.80
N GLY A 520 8.57 3.13 12.68
CA GLY A 520 7.12 3.06 12.53
C GLY A 520 6.46 4.42 12.37
N LYS A 521 7.22 5.50 12.17
CA LYS A 521 6.68 6.83 11.90
C LYS A 521 7.03 7.28 10.48
N ALA A 522 6.14 8.06 9.90
CA ALA A 522 6.40 8.73 8.64
C ALA A 522 7.44 9.84 8.83
N ASP A 523 8.44 9.88 7.95
CA ASP A 523 9.41 10.96 7.80
C ASP A 523 9.18 11.71 6.48
N VAL A 524 9.86 12.83 6.27
CA VAL A 524 9.79 13.60 5.02
C VAL A 524 11.15 13.73 4.35
N ALA A 525 11.29 13.13 3.17
CA ALA A 525 12.44 13.33 2.29
C ALA A 525 12.16 14.44 1.27
N THR A 526 13.04 15.45 1.20
CA THR A 526 12.95 16.56 0.26
C THR A 526 14.11 16.54 -0.72
N ILE A 527 13.81 16.45 -2.02
CA ILE A 527 14.77 16.26 -3.11
C ILE A 527 14.82 17.48 -4.03
N THR A 528 16.03 17.94 -4.36
CA THR A 528 16.29 19.12 -5.20
C THR A 528 16.60 18.75 -6.66
N PRO A 529 15.96 19.39 -7.67
CA PRO A 529 16.10 19.03 -9.10
C PRO A 529 17.30 19.49 -9.89
N SER A 530 17.94 20.60 -9.53
CA SER A 530 18.88 21.25 -10.45
C SER A 530 20.12 21.74 -9.73
N GLY A 531 21.25 21.14 -10.08
CA GLY A 531 22.58 21.57 -9.67
C GLY A 531 23.23 22.55 -10.62
N GLY A 532 22.59 23.67 -10.94
CA GLY A 532 23.19 24.74 -11.72
C GLY A 532 24.23 25.53 -10.90
N GLY A 533 25.44 24.99 -10.76
CA GLY A 533 26.61 25.70 -10.23
C GLY A 533 26.72 25.76 -8.70
N GLY A 534 27.82 25.23 -8.16
CA GLY A 534 28.35 25.50 -6.80
C GLY A 534 27.52 25.08 -5.57
N TRP A 535 26.20 24.89 -5.69
CA TRP A 535 25.26 24.75 -4.57
C TRP A 535 24.30 23.55 -4.73
N ALA A 536 24.67 22.60 -5.61
CA ALA A 536 23.91 21.42 -6.05
C ALA A 536 23.89 20.20 -5.08
N GLN A 537 23.96 20.41 -3.76
CA GLN A 537 24.28 19.34 -2.78
C GLN A 537 23.22 19.07 -1.67
N TRP A 538 21.94 19.42 -1.86
CA TRP A 538 21.03 19.56 -0.71
C TRP A 538 19.69 18.85 -0.94
N SER A 539 19.65 17.55 -0.66
CA SER A 539 18.42 16.86 -0.25
C SER A 539 18.38 16.85 1.29
N THR A 540 17.19 16.84 1.90
CA THR A 540 17.00 16.83 3.37
C THR A 540 16.02 15.76 3.80
N LEU A 541 16.26 15.18 4.97
CA LEU A 541 15.41 14.15 5.56
C LEU A 541 14.99 14.70 6.91
N ASP A 542 13.70 14.94 7.07
CA ASP A 542 13.10 15.35 8.33
C ASP A 542 12.54 14.10 9.00
N GLU A 543 13.33 13.52 9.92
CA GLU A 543 12.92 12.34 10.71
C GLU A 543 11.90 12.77 11.75
N SER A 544 10.75 12.09 11.80
CA SER A 544 9.74 12.36 12.81
C SER A 544 10.10 11.74 14.15
N THR A 545 9.96 12.52 15.21
CA THR A 545 10.05 12.04 16.59
C THR A 545 8.68 11.74 17.20
N GLY A 546 7.60 12.00 16.46
CA GLY A 546 6.21 12.02 16.92
C GLY A 546 5.81 13.26 17.71
N ALA A 547 6.74 14.18 17.95
CA ALA A 547 6.46 15.49 18.57
C ALA A 547 7.18 16.66 17.87
N GLY A 548 7.88 16.37 16.78
CA GLY A 548 8.77 17.30 16.10
C GLY A 548 9.58 16.59 15.01
N PHE A 549 10.17 17.36 14.10
CA PHE A 549 11.14 16.85 13.14
C PHE A 549 12.58 17.06 13.63
N VAL A 550 13.44 16.11 13.32
CA VAL A 550 14.89 16.27 13.36
C VAL A 550 15.40 16.31 11.93
N THR A 551 15.76 17.51 11.45
CA THR A 551 16.33 17.66 10.12
C THR A 551 17.74 17.07 10.07
N ARG A 552 17.88 15.98 9.34
CA ARG A 552 19.17 15.41 8.96
C ARG A 552 19.61 16.08 7.66
N ALA A 553 20.57 17.00 7.78
CA ALA A 553 21.24 17.59 6.64
C ALA A 553 22.33 16.63 6.15
N ARG A 554 22.42 16.49 4.82
CA ARG A 554 23.41 15.69 4.06
C ARG A 554 23.00 14.24 3.81
N PHE A 555 22.04 14.08 2.90
CA PHE A 555 22.22 13.05 1.87
C PHE A 555 23.65 13.23 1.36
N GLY A 556 24.42 12.15 1.22
CA GLY A 556 25.68 12.21 0.48
C GLY A 556 25.47 12.99 -0.82
N PRO A 557 26.52 13.66 -1.37
CA PRO A 557 26.34 14.67 -2.41
C PRO A 557 25.42 14.14 -3.50
N THR A 558 24.19 14.68 -3.59
CA THR A 558 23.06 14.19 -4.42
C THR A 558 23.60 13.42 -5.61
N PRO A 559 23.45 12.08 -5.69
CA PRO A 559 24.28 11.26 -6.55
C PRO A 559 24.48 11.85 -7.96
N GLN A 560 25.68 11.72 -8.53
CA GLN A 560 26.08 12.48 -9.73
C GLN A 560 25.10 12.34 -10.92
N HIS A 561 24.37 11.23 -10.98
CA HIS A 561 23.29 10.97 -11.93
C HIS A 561 22.04 11.83 -11.71
N MET A 562 21.62 12.08 -10.47
CA MET A 562 20.56 13.06 -10.14
C MET A 562 20.98 14.50 -10.48
N ARG A 563 22.30 14.79 -10.59
CA ARG A 563 22.84 16.11 -10.99
C ARG A 563 22.94 16.33 -12.51
N ASN A 564 23.03 15.26 -13.29
CA ASN A 564 23.31 15.31 -14.73
C ASN A 564 22.06 15.24 -15.61
N GLY A 565 20.85 15.23 -15.02
CA GLY A 565 19.55 15.14 -15.71
C GLY A 565 19.14 16.34 -16.57
N GLY A 566 20.08 17.20 -16.98
CA GLY A 566 19.83 18.34 -17.86
C GLY A 566 18.94 19.44 -17.26
N SER A 567 18.95 20.61 -17.88
CA SER A 567 18.00 21.68 -17.56
C SER A 567 16.63 21.33 -18.16
N GLY A 568 15.70 20.83 -17.35
CA GLY A 568 14.31 20.64 -17.73
C GLY A 568 13.67 19.36 -17.19
N SER A 569 13.05 19.43 -16.01
CA SER A 569 11.84 18.70 -15.56
C SER A 569 11.66 17.18 -15.73
N ASP A 570 12.59 16.41 -16.28
CA ASP A 570 12.33 15.03 -16.75
C ASP A 570 13.02 13.94 -15.91
N TYR A 571 12.88 13.99 -14.57
CA TYR A 571 13.16 12.85 -13.69
C TYR A 571 12.03 12.65 -12.66
N ARG A 572 11.77 11.40 -12.27
CA ARG A 572 10.80 10.97 -11.25
C ARG A 572 11.58 10.49 -10.02
N VAL A 573 11.04 10.76 -8.83
CA VAL A 573 11.52 10.16 -7.58
C VAL A 573 10.33 9.53 -6.88
N LEU A 574 10.55 8.32 -6.37
CA LEU A 574 9.56 7.47 -5.74
C LEU A 574 10.13 7.00 -4.39
N ALA A 575 9.25 6.72 -3.43
CA ALA A 575 9.61 6.12 -2.16
C ALA A 575 8.93 4.76 -2.01
N GLY A 576 9.59 3.84 -1.32
CA GLY A 576 9.09 2.49 -1.03
C GLY A 576 10.21 1.61 -0.49
N ASP A 577 9.87 0.51 0.19
CA ASP A 577 10.85 -0.48 0.65
C ASP A 577 11.28 -1.36 -0.53
N PHE A 578 12.35 -0.96 -1.21
CA PHE A 578 12.83 -1.71 -2.37
C PHE A 578 13.68 -2.90 -1.94
N ASN A 579 14.34 -2.85 -0.78
CA ASN A 579 15.24 -3.91 -0.36
C ASN A 579 14.56 -5.02 0.51
N GLY A 580 13.37 -4.76 1.02
CA GLY A 580 12.60 -5.65 1.91
C GLY A 580 13.05 -5.59 3.37
N ASP A 581 13.68 -4.50 3.81
CA ASP A 581 14.19 -4.33 5.18
C ASP A 581 13.23 -3.62 6.14
N GLY A 582 12.03 -3.30 5.66
CA GLY A 582 10.98 -2.62 6.40
C GLY A 582 11.13 -1.10 6.42
N LYS A 583 12.10 -0.51 5.72
CA LYS A 583 12.27 0.94 5.62
C LYS A 583 11.94 1.42 4.22
N ALA A 584 11.38 2.62 4.13
CA ALA A 584 11.27 3.32 2.85
C ALA A 584 12.66 3.68 2.33
N ASP A 585 12.95 3.34 1.07
CA ASP A 585 14.10 3.81 0.30
C ASP A 585 13.64 4.82 -0.77
N LEU A 586 14.59 5.35 -1.55
CA LEU A 586 14.30 6.27 -2.66
C LEU A 586 14.73 5.70 -4.01
N ALA A 587 13.80 5.62 -4.97
CA ALA A 587 14.11 5.31 -6.36
C ALA A 587 14.06 6.58 -7.22
N SER A 588 14.97 6.70 -8.19
CA SER A 588 15.01 7.80 -9.17
C SER A 588 15.17 7.30 -10.61
N LEU A 589 14.39 7.90 -11.51
CA LEU A 589 14.33 7.59 -12.93
C LEU A 589 14.47 8.87 -13.75
N GLY A 590 15.31 8.90 -14.80
CA GLY A 590 15.54 10.10 -15.63
C GLY A 590 15.46 9.86 -17.14
N ARG A 591 14.83 10.77 -17.89
CA ARG A 591 14.53 10.64 -19.33
C ARG A 591 15.76 10.84 -20.25
N ASN A 592 15.74 10.20 -21.41
CA ASN A 592 16.74 10.31 -22.47
C ASN A 592 16.69 11.67 -23.17
N ALA A 593 17.84 12.16 -23.63
CA ALA A 593 17.93 13.34 -24.51
C ALA A 593 17.15 13.20 -25.85
N GLY A 594 16.70 11.98 -26.18
CA GLY A 594 15.86 11.65 -27.35
C GLY A 594 14.37 11.42 -27.05
N GLY A 595 13.90 11.54 -25.79
CA GLY A 595 12.47 11.53 -25.45
C GLY A 595 11.86 10.24 -24.86
N GLY A 596 12.62 9.15 -24.64
CA GLY A 596 12.21 7.94 -23.88
C GLY A 596 12.53 8.03 -22.37
N TRP A 597 11.82 7.30 -21.48
CA TRP A 597 11.75 7.56 -20.02
C TRP A 597 12.84 7.02 -19.10
N ALA A 598 13.82 6.26 -19.59
CA ALA A 598 15.01 6.05 -18.79
C ALA A 598 16.25 5.79 -19.65
N ASP A 599 17.37 6.42 -19.29
CA ASP A 599 18.73 5.97 -19.64
C ASP A 599 19.38 5.27 -18.44
N TRP A 600 18.76 5.34 -17.24
CA TRP A 600 19.18 4.69 -15.99
C TRP A 600 18.05 4.74 -14.93
N LEU A 601 18.07 3.76 -14.01
CA LEU A 601 17.28 3.68 -12.77
C LEU A 601 18.27 3.54 -11.60
N SER A 602 18.05 4.26 -10.51
CA SER A 602 18.88 4.22 -9.30
C SER A 602 18.00 4.10 -8.06
N VAL A 603 18.46 3.34 -7.07
CA VAL A 603 17.84 3.28 -5.73
C VAL A 603 18.88 3.70 -4.69
N ASP A 604 18.48 4.54 -3.76
CA ASP A 604 19.26 4.93 -2.59
C ASP A 604 18.63 4.29 -1.35
N LEU A 605 19.34 3.34 -0.73
CA LEU A 605 18.82 2.48 0.35
C LEU A 605 18.94 3.13 1.72
N SER A 606 17.92 2.96 2.56
CA SER A 606 17.85 3.45 3.92
C SER A 606 18.65 2.59 4.91
N ALA A 607 19.86 3.02 5.24
CA ALA A 607 20.76 2.22 6.08
C ALA A 607 20.48 2.31 7.60
N GLY A 608 19.53 3.15 8.04
CA GLY A 608 19.33 3.48 9.46
C GLY A 608 20.46 4.35 10.02
N GLY A 609 20.11 5.47 10.67
CA GLY A 609 21.07 6.44 11.20
C GLY A 609 21.77 7.26 10.10
N ASP A 610 21.36 8.51 9.94
CA ASP A 610 22.02 9.61 9.19
C ASP A 610 22.47 9.36 7.73
N GLN A 611 22.33 8.18 7.12
CA GLN A 611 22.84 7.88 5.78
C GLN A 611 21.87 7.00 4.98
N LEU A 612 21.37 7.51 3.85
CA LEU A 612 20.99 6.62 2.74
C LEU A 612 22.30 6.13 2.10
N SER A 613 22.52 4.82 2.07
CA SER A 613 23.63 4.26 1.30
C SER A 613 23.23 4.31 -0.18
N SER A 614 23.93 5.13 -0.96
CA SER A 614 23.73 5.19 -2.41
C SER A 614 24.27 3.90 -3.04
N THR A 615 23.50 2.83 -2.96
CA THR A 615 23.81 1.61 -3.68
C THR A 615 23.20 1.75 -5.05
N VAL A 616 23.97 2.26 -6.01
CA VAL A 616 23.55 2.24 -7.41
C VAL A 616 23.36 0.79 -7.79
N TRP A 617 22.12 0.32 -7.79
CA TRP A 617 21.75 -0.93 -8.42
C TRP A 617 21.95 -0.70 -9.90
N PRO A 618 22.92 -1.37 -10.55
CA PRO A 618 23.10 -1.24 -11.99
C PRO A 618 21.95 -1.98 -12.67
N ALA A 619 20.76 -1.37 -12.68
CA ALA A 619 19.72 -1.78 -13.59
C ALA A 619 20.21 -1.40 -14.99
N ALA A 620 20.49 -2.39 -15.83
CA ALA A 620 20.59 -2.13 -17.25
C ALA A 620 19.25 -1.56 -17.65
N THR A 621 19.23 -0.26 -17.96
CA THR A 621 18.00 0.47 -18.24
C THR A 621 17.14 -0.33 -19.19
N PRO A 622 15.89 -0.63 -18.83
CA PRO A 622 15.12 -1.59 -19.59
C PRO A 622 15.01 -1.09 -21.03
N ARG A 623 15.34 -1.93 -22.04
CA ARG A 623 15.39 -1.50 -23.45
C ARG A 623 14.11 -0.79 -23.90
N HIS A 624 12.97 -1.22 -23.34
CA HIS A 624 11.66 -0.65 -23.60
C HIS A 624 11.47 0.77 -23.03
N MET A 625 12.14 1.13 -21.92
CA MET A 625 12.12 2.50 -21.38
C MET A 625 12.99 3.47 -22.19
N ARG A 626 13.91 2.95 -23.03
CA ARG A 626 14.83 3.79 -23.81
C ARG A 626 14.18 4.41 -25.06
N ASN A 627 13.23 3.72 -25.70
CA ASN A 627 12.60 4.14 -26.96
C ASN A 627 11.16 3.60 -27.20
N GLY A 628 10.52 2.91 -26.25
CA GLY A 628 9.18 2.33 -26.46
C GLY A 628 9.14 1.22 -27.54
N GLU A 629 10.26 0.55 -27.80
CA GLU A 629 10.36 -0.59 -28.72
C GLU A 629 11.08 -1.75 -28.02
N LEU A 630 10.61 -2.97 -28.27
CA LEU A 630 11.27 -4.24 -27.94
C LEU A 630 12.04 -4.77 -29.15
#